data_AF-A0A7J9BZM7-F1
#
_entry.id   AF-A0A7J9BZM7-F1
#
_cell.length_a   1.000
_cell.length_b   1.000
_cell.length_c   1.000
_cell.angle_alpha   90.00
_cell.angle_beta   90.00
_cell.angle_gamma   90.00
#
_symmetry.space_group_name_H-M   'P 1'
#
loop_
_entity.id
_entity.type
_entity.pdbx_description
1 polymer ?
#
loop_
_entity_poly.entity_id
_entity_poly.type
_entity_poly.pdbx_seq_one_letter_code
_entity_poly.pdbx_strand_id
1 'polypeptide(L)'
;MVIALKEEINELKGELKIFKAAVGNRMLASKPKQQVMDVPKPKAFKGARSTSEVDNFLWAMKQYFCVMSIEDDATKYAEDEAQAKLQWLTQ
;
A
#
# COMPACT_ATOMS: atom_id res chain seq x y z
N MET A 1 -2.92 35.57 28.96
CA MET A 1 -1.96 34.46 28.91
C MET A 1 -2.62 33.10 29.18
N VAL A 2 -3.21 32.86 30.36
CA VAL A 2 -3.85 31.57 30.69
C VAL A 2 -5.07 31.24 29.81
N ILE A 3 -5.81 32.26 29.36
CA ILE A 3 -6.98 32.09 28.48
C ILE A 3 -6.54 31.65 27.08
N ALA A 4 -5.55 32.34 26.50
CA ALA A 4 -4.97 31.98 25.20
C ALA A 4 -4.40 30.55 25.18
N LEU A 5 -3.70 30.14 26.24
CA LEU A 5 -3.19 28.76 26.35
C LEU A 5 -4.31 27.72 26.44
N LYS A 6 -5.45 28.05 27.04
CA LYS A 6 -6.62 27.15 27.08
C LYS A 6 -7.29 27.02 25.72
N GLU A 7 -7.30 28.09 24.93
CA GLU A 7 -7.82 28.08 23.56
C GLU A 7 -6.95 27.21 22.66
N GLU A 8 -5.61 27.38 22.69
CA GLU A 8 -4.67 26.52 21.95
C GLU A 8 -4.80 25.04 22.34
N ILE A 9 -4.94 24.72 23.63
CA ILE A 9 -5.12 23.33 24.07
C ILE A 9 -6.43 22.74 23.53
N ASN A 10 -7.49 23.54 23.43
CA ASN A 10 -8.77 23.07 22.89
C ASN A 10 -8.69 22.87 21.37
N GLU A 11 -8.00 23.76 20.66
CA GLU A 11 -7.75 23.65 19.23
C GLU A 11 -6.91 22.41 18.89
N LEU A 12 -5.77 22.22 19.56
CA LEU A 12 -4.91 21.04 19.40
C LEU A 12 -5.65 19.74 19.72
N LYS A 13 -6.54 19.73 20.72
CA LYS A 13 -7.39 18.56 21.00
C LYS A 13 -8.40 18.29 19.89
N GLY A 14 -8.94 19.34 19.26
CA GLY A 14 -9.80 19.24 18.09
C GLY A 14 -9.08 18.59 16.91
N GLU A 15 -7.89 19.09 16.58
CA GLU A 15 -7.04 18.55 15.53
C GLU A 15 -6.64 17.10 15.79
N LEU A 16 -6.24 16.77 17.02
CA LEU A 16 -5.86 15.41 17.40
C LEU A 16 -7.05 14.44 17.29
N LYS A 17 -8.27 14.90 17.59
CA LYS A 17 -9.49 14.09 17.41
C LYS A 17 -9.75 13.80 15.94
N ILE A 18 -9.58 14.78 15.06
CA ILE A 18 -9.72 14.62 13.60
C ILE A 18 -8.62 13.69 13.07
N PHE A 19 -7.37 13.91 13.46
CA PHE A 19 -6.24 13.07 13.06
C PHE A 19 -6.44 11.62 13.53
N LYS A 20 -6.86 11.41 14.77
CA LYS A 20 -7.15 10.06 15.30
C LYS A 20 -8.31 9.39 14.56
N ALA A 21 -9.36 10.12 14.20
CA ALA A 21 -10.46 9.60 13.39
C ALA A 21 -10.00 9.27 11.97
N ALA A 22 -9.19 10.14 11.35
CA ALA A 22 -8.65 9.93 10.01
C ALA A 22 -7.65 8.76 9.98
N VAL A 23 -6.79 8.60 10.99
CA VAL A 23 -5.87 7.47 11.13
C VAL A 23 -6.62 6.17 11.43
N GLY A 24 -7.62 6.21 12.32
CA GLY A 24 -8.49 5.05 12.60
C GLY A 24 -9.26 4.60 11.36
N ASN A 25 -9.84 5.55 10.62
CA ASN A 25 -10.51 5.25 9.35
C ASN A 25 -9.52 4.82 8.27
N ARG A 26 -8.29 5.34 8.25
CA ARG A 26 -7.24 4.86 7.34
C ARG A 26 -6.77 3.45 7.73
N MET A 27 -6.82 3.05 8.99
CA MET A 27 -6.55 1.67 9.43
C MET A 27 -7.71 0.70 9.07
N LEU A 28 -8.94 1.22 8.97
CA LEU A 28 -10.10 0.45 8.46
C LEU A 28 -10.21 0.48 6.92
N ALA A 29 -9.67 1.51 6.27
CA ALA A 29 -9.63 1.69 4.82
C ALA A 29 -8.29 1.30 4.20
N SER A 30 -7.29 0.90 5.00
CA SER A 30 -6.05 0.26 4.54
C SER A 30 -6.14 -1.23 4.79
N LYS A 31 -6.83 -1.84 3.84
CA LYS A 31 -6.23 -2.80 2.93
C LYS A 31 -7.41 -3.17 2.04
N PRO A 32 -7.39 -3.01 0.70
CA PRO A 32 -7.88 -4.15 -0.05
C PRO A 32 -7.15 -5.30 0.61
N LYS A 33 -7.86 -6.25 1.26
CA LYS A 33 -7.26 -7.52 1.68
C LYS A 33 -6.36 -7.80 0.51
N GLN A 34 -5.05 -7.58 0.65
CA GLN A 34 -4.12 -8.16 -0.25
C GLN A 34 -4.52 -9.57 0.03
N GLN A 35 -5.24 -10.14 -0.93
CA GLN A 35 -5.29 -11.54 -1.06
C GLN A 35 -3.79 -11.78 -1.21
N VAL A 36 -3.13 -12.00 -0.08
CA VAL A 36 -2.28 -13.14 0.11
C VAL A 36 -3.20 -14.30 -0.30
N MET A 37 -3.54 -14.36 -1.60
CA MET A 37 -3.68 -15.59 -2.32
C MET A 37 -2.43 -16.27 -1.86
N ASP A 38 -2.65 -17.38 -1.17
CA ASP A 38 -1.62 -18.19 -0.58
C ASP A 38 -0.81 -18.71 -1.78
N VAL A 39 0.03 -17.85 -2.36
CA VAL A 39 0.76 -18.14 -3.59
C VAL A 39 1.76 -19.16 -3.11
N PRO A 40 1.58 -20.43 -3.53
CA PRO A 40 2.43 -21.47 -3.02
C PRO A 40 3.86 -21.09 -3.36
N LYS A 41 4.72 -21.03 -2.35
CA LYS A 41 6.12 -20.70 -2.54
C LYS A 41 6.68 -21.59 -3.65
N PRO A 42 7.36 -21.03 -4.68
CA PRO A 42 7.89 -21.83 -5.77
C PRO A 42 8.73 -22.98 -5.23
N LYS A 43 8.50 -24.17 -5.77
CA LYS A 43 9.25 -25.37 -5.38
C LYS A 43 10.74 -25.11 -5.61
N ALA A 44 11.58 -25.52 -4.67
CA ALA A 44 13.03 -25.40 -4.83
C ALA A 44 13.48 -26.15 -6.09
N PHE A 45 14.31 -25.48 -6.90
CA PHE A 45 14.93 -26.08 -8.08
C PHE A 45 15.78 -27.27 -7.65
N LYS A 46 15.52 -28.46 -8.20
CA LYS A 46 16.21 -29.69 -7.80
C LYS A 46 17.50 -29.92 -8.56
N GLY A 47 17.87 -29.02 -9.48
CA GLY A 47 19.14 -29.08 -10.18
C GLY A 47 19.20 -30.15 -11.27
N ALA A 48 18.07 -30.68 -11.75
CA ALA A 48 18.14 -31.58 -12.89
C ALA A 48 18.58 -30.79 -14.14
N ARG A 49 19.40 -31.41 -14.99
CA ARG A 49 19.75 -30.87 -16.31
C ARG A 49 18.58 -31.07 -17.28
N SER A 50 17.44 -30.48 -16.95
CA SER A 50 16.23 -30.47 -17.75
C SER A 50 15.85 -29.03 -18.05
N THR A 51 15.81 -28.67 -19.34
CA THR A 51 15.37 -27.35 -19.80
C THR A 51 13.96 -27.02 -19.25
N SER A 52 13.09 -28.03 -19.21
CA SER A 52 11.72 -27.89 -18.70
C SER A 52 11.66 -27.58 -17.20
N GLU A 53 12.59 -28.08 -16.38
CA GLU A 53 12.61 -27.75 -14.94
C GLU A 53 13.05 -26.31 -14.70
N VAL A 54 14.04 -25.83 -15.46
CA VAL A 54 14.51 -24.44 -15.41
C VAL A 54 13.40 -23.49 -15.87
N ASP A 55 12.73 -23.80 -16.98
CA ASP A 55 11.63 -22.98 -17.51
C ASP A 55 10.45 -22.91 -16.53
N ASN A 56 10.05 -24.05 -15.95
CA ASN A 56 8.98 -24.11 -14.96
C ASN A 56 9.32 -23.33 -13.68
N PHE A 57 10.57 -23.41 -13.23
CA PHE A 57 11.04 -22.69 -12.05
C PHE A 57 11.04 -21.17 -12.25
N LEU A 58 11.55 -20.71 -13.41
CA LEU A 58 11.56 -19.29 -13.77
C LEU A 58 10.15 -18.73 -13.93
N TRP A 59 9.26 -19.48 -14.57
CA TRP A 59 7.85 -19.10 -14.71
C TRP A 59 7.17 -18.97 -13.34
N ALA A 60 7.35 -19.93 -12.44
CA ALA A 60 6.80 -19.89 -11.09
C ALA A 60 7.37 -18.74 -10.24
N MET A 61 8.68 -18.45 -10.37
CA MET A 61 9.31 -17.30 -9.71
C MET A 61 8.73 -15.97 -10.19
N LYS A 62 8.54 -15.79 -11.50
CA LYS A 62 7.96 -14.57 -12.06
C LYS A 62 6.54 -14.33 -11.55
N GLN A 63 5.72 -15.38 -11.50
CA GLN A 63 4.36 -15.32 -10.96
C GLN A 63 4.36 -15.02 -9.46
N TYR A 64 5.23 -15.67 -8.69
CA TYR A 64 5.36 -15.42 -7.26
C TYR A 64 5.69 -13.97 -6.96
N PHE A 65 6.69 -13.39 -7.63
CA PHE A 65 7.05 -11.99 -7.44
C PHE A 65 6.02 -11.02 -8.03
N CYS A 66 5.31 -11.36 -9.11
CA CYS A 66 4.27 -10.47 -9.64
C CYS A 66 3.07 -10.33 -8.68
N VAL A 67 2.72 -11.40 -7.95
CA VAL A 67 1.63 -11.37 -6.96
C VAL A 67 2.11 -10.85 -5.59
N MET A 68 3.38 -11.08 -5.24
CA MET A 68 3.99 -10.60 -3.98
C MET A 68 4.47 -9.15 -4.06
N SER A 69 4.94 -8.69 -5.23
CA SER A 69 5.35 -7.31 -5.43
C SER A 69 4.13 -6.44 -5.54
N ILE A 70 4.06 -5.57 -4.55
CA ILE A 70 3.25 -4.39 -4.40
C ILE A 70 3.56 -3.40 -5.54
N GLU A 71 3.30 -3.78 -6.81
CA GLU A 71 3.33 -2.81 -7.93
C GLU A 71 2.12 -1.86 -7.85
N ASP A 72 1.08 -2.22 -7.08
CA ASP A 72 -0.14 -1.41 -6.96
C ASP A 72 0.05 -0.14 -6.11
N ASP A 73 0.93 -0.12 -5.10
CA ASP A 73 1.06 1.10 -4.28
C ASP A 73 1.75 2.24 -5.06
N ALA A 74 2.90 1.99 -5.70
CA ALA A 74 3.65 3.06 -6.37
C ALA A 74 2.90 3.65 -7.59
N THR A 75 2.18 2.80 -8.33
CA THR A 75 1.39 3.23 -9.50
C THR A 75 0.16 4.00 -9.09
N LYS A 76 -0.52 3.58 -8.01
CA LYS A 76 -1.69 4.26 -7.46
C LYS A 76 -1.37 5.61 -6.84
N TYR A 77 -0.24 5.76 -6.13
CA TYR A 77 0.20 7.06 -5.63
C TYR A 77 0.50 8.04 -6.77
N ALA A 78 1.07 7.57 -7.88
CA ALA A 78 1.35 8.40 -9.06
C ALA A 78 0.06 8.81 -9.79
N GLU A 79 -0.92 7.92 -9.89
CA GLU A 79 -2.24 8.21 -10.47
C GLU A 79 -3.05 9.20 -9.61
N ASP A 80 -3.06 9.00 -8.28
CA ASP A 80 -3.71 9.90 -7.33
C ASP A 80 -3.06 11.30 -7.33
N GLU A 81 -1.72 11.37 -7.43
CA GLU A 81 -1.00 12.64 -7.56
C GLU A 81 -1.29 13.34 -8.90
N ALA A 82 -1.35 12.58 -10.00
CA ALA A 82 -1.69 13.10 -11.32
C ALA A 82 -3.13 13.64 -11.36
N GLN A 83 -4.09 12.93 -10.76
CA GLN A 83 -5.47 13.40 -10.62
C GLN A 83 -5.58 14.64 -9.74
N ALA A 84 -4.85 14.68 -8.62
CA ALA A 84 -4.81 15.87 -7.76
C ALA A 84 -4.30 17.09 -8.55
N LYS A 85 -3.19 16.95 -9.30
CA LYS A 85 -2.65 18.02 -10.14
C LYS A 85 -3.62 18.46 -11.23
N LEU A 86 -4.36 17.54 -11.85
CA LEU A 86 -5.36 17.86 -12.86
C LEU A 86 -6.53 18.67 -12.26
N GLN A 87 -7.01 18.31 -11.07
CA GLN A 87 -8.07 19.01 -10.36
C GLN A 87 -7.67 20.46 -10.02
N TRP A 88 -6.43 20.68 -9.58
CA TRP A 88 -5.88 22.02 -9.31
C TRP A 88 -5.85 22.93 -10.55
N LEU A 89 -5.70 22.37 -11.74
CA LEU A 89 -5.65 23.13 -13.00
C LEU A 89 -7.05 23.46 -13.55
N THR A 90 -8.10 22.86 -12.99
CA THR A 90 -9.49 23.04 -13.42
C THR A 90 -10.35 23.86 -12.46
N GLN A 91 -9.78 24.38 -11.37
CA GLN A 91 -10.42 25.35 -10.47
C GLN A 91 -10.12 26.80 -10.85
#